data_AF-A0A2D4PRX8-F1
#
_entry.id   AF-A0A2D4PRX8-F1
#
_cell.length_a   1.000
_cell.length_b   1.000
_cell.length_c   1.000
_cell.angle_alpha   90.00
_cell.angle_beta   90.00
_cell.angle_gamma   90.00
#
_symmetry.space_group_name_H-M   'P 1'
#
loop_
_entity.id
_entity.type
_entity.pdbx_description
1 polymer ?
#
loop_
_entity_poly.entity_id
_entity_poly.type
_entity_poly.pdbx_seq_one_letter_code
_entity_poly.pdbx_strand_id
1 'polypeptide(L)'
;VHGGTIEVLRGAETELERGNKRRISVERATAVGRACRLLRSSLTDTQLLSRDQSADKMSGGFRKRKNDSFPHGHRREEKDSINFSSSIMTAFKMFQLELDTRHDKYERLVKLSRDITIESKRTIFLLHRITSASNVEEILTESEVKLDLVRQKIKQVAQELMGEDMHQYHRAISPGLQEYVEAVSFQYFIKTRSLISLDVINKQLIFTEDNKEEEKKPSSDSPNKENNIWNIKVTPVDYLLGVADLTGELMRMCINSVGNGDINTPFELSQFLCQIYDGFSYIGNTGPYEVSKKLYTLKQSLAKVENACYTLKVRGSEIPKHMLADVFSSKTEIIDQEDGLS
;
A
#
# COMPACT_ATOMS: atom_id res chain seq x y z
N VAL A 1 35.07 -32.61 33.31
CA VAL A 1 35.48 -31.91 32.06
C VAL A 1 34.30 -31.54 31.15
N HIS A 2 33.06 -32.02 31.36
CA HIS A 2 31.93 -31.73 30.44
C HIS A 2 30.93 -30.65 30.93
N GLY A 3 31.21 -29.93 32.03
CA GLY A 3 30.32 -28.87 32.54
C GLY A 3 30.65 -27.46 32.05
N GLY A 4 31.93 -27.16 31.78
CA GLY A 4 32.38 -25.80 31.46
C GLY A 4 32.15 -25.37 30.01
N THR A 5 32.01 -26.31 29.08
CA THR A 5 31.93 -25.99 27.63
C THR A 5 30.54 -25.51 27.20
N ILE A 6 29.48 -25.88 27.93
CA ILE A 6 28.10 -25.51 27.59
C ILE A 6 27.77 -24.07 28.05
N GLU A 7 28.31 -23.62 29.19
CA GLU A 7 28.11 -22.23 29.64
C GLU A 7 28.85 -21.20 28.78
N VAL A 8 30.04 -21.55 28.26
CA VAL A 8 30.80 -20.67 27.36
C VAL A 8 30.09 -20.50 26.01
N LEU A 9 29.40 -21.53 25.50
CA LEU A 9 28.65 -21.45 24.25
C LEU A 9 27.34 -20.63 24.41
N ARG A 10 26.64 -20.74 25.54
CA ARG A 10 25.48 -19.87 25.83
C ARG A 10 25.85 -18.41 26.05
N GLY A 11 27.02 -18.14 26.63
CA GLY A 11 27.57 -16.78 26.75
C GLY A 11 27.89 -16.15 25.39
N ALA A 12 28.47 -16.93 24.47
CA ALA A 12 28.84 -16.46 23.14
C ALA A 12 27.62 -16.18 22.23
N GLU A 13 26.56 -16.99 22.29
CA GLU A 13 25.32 -16.76 21.52
C GLU A 13 24.57 -15.50 21.99
N THR A 14 24.58 -15.22 23.30
CA THR A 14 23.92 -14.02 23.83
C THR A 14 24.69 -12.73 23.55
N GLU A 15 26.01 -12.78 23.40
CA GLU A 15 26.80 -11.63 22.91
C GLU A 15 26.65 -11.41 21.39
N LEU A 16 26.54 -12.48 20.59
CA LEU A 16 26.30 -12.37 19.15
C LEU A 16 24.92 -11.78 18.84
N GLU A 17 23.88 -12.18 19.58
CA GLU A 17 22.53 -11.62 19.44
C GLU A 17 22.44 -10.15 19.88
N ARG A 18 23.17 -9.75 20.93
CA ARG A 18 23.25 -8.34 21.36
C ARG A 18 24.04 -7.50 20.37
N GLY A 19 25.11 -8.05 19.78
CA GLY A 19 25.87 -7.43 18.69
C GLY A 19 25.02 -7.20 17.44
N ASN A 20 24.23 -8.20 17.03
CA ASN A 20 23.35 -8.10 15.87
C ASN A 20 22.18 -7.13 16.09
N LYS A 21 21.57 -7.11 17.29
CA LYS A 21 20.52 -6.12 17.63
C LYS A 21 21.05 -4.68 17.60
N ARG A 22 22.28 -4.44 18.08
CA ARG A 22 22.91 -3.10 17.98
C ARG A 22 23.23 -2.73 16.53
N ARG A 23 23.73 -3.67 15.71
CA ARG A 23 24.03 -3.43 14.29
C ARG A 23 22.78 -3.13 13.46
N ILE A 24 21.68 -3.86 13.69
CA ILE A 24 20.37 -3.63 13.06
C ILE A 24 19.74 -2.30 13.53
N SER A 25 19.94 -1.92 14.80
CA SER A 25 19.45 -0.62 15.30
C SER A 25 20.21 0.56 14.71
N VAL A 26 21.53 0.43 14.49
CA VAL A 26 22.35 1.46 13.83
C VAL A 26 22.02 1.54 12.34
N GLU A 27 21.79 0.43 11.64
CA GLU A 27 21.34 0.44 10.24
C GLU A 27 19.94 1.02 10.07
N ARG A 28 19.00 0.72 10.99
CA ARG A 28 17.65 1.34 11.00
C ARG A 28 17.71 2.84 11.28
N ALA A 29 18.54 3.31 12.21
CA ALA A 29 18.73 4.74 12.44
C ALA A 29 19.35 5.45 11.23
N THR A 30 20.26 4.78 10.51
CA THR A 30 20.89 5.30 9.29
C THR A 30 19.95 5.27 8.09
N ALA A 31 19.00 4.32 8.02
CA ALA A 31 17.98 4.23 6.99
C ALA A 31 16.85 5.27 7.19
N VAL A 32 16.39 5.45 8.43
CA VAL A 32 15.42 6.51 8.77
C VAL A 32 16.05 7.90 8.58
N GLY A 33 17.32 8.09 8.94
CA GLY A 33 18.07 9.33 8.68
C GLY A 33 18.39 9.60 7.20
N ARG A 34 18.35 8.57 6.33
CA ARG A 34 18.44 8.72 4.87
C ARG A 34 17.07 9.01 4.25
N ALA A 35 16.02 8.35 4.72
CA ALA A 35 14.64 8.62 4.30
C ALA A 35 14.18 10.03 4.68
N CYS A 36 14.50 10.51 5.89
CA CYS A 36 14.20 11.90 6.29
C CYS A 36 15.04 12.92 5.51
N ARG A 37 16.28 12.62 5.07
CA ARG A 37 17.07 13.52 4.23
C ARG A 37 16.54 13.61 2.79
N LEU A 38 16.07 12.51 2.22
CA LEU A 38 15.42 12.47 0.90
C LEU A 38 14.05 13.17 0.89
N LEU A 39 13.30 13.06 1.99
CA LEU A 39 12.04 13.80 2.14
C LEU A 39 12.27 15.31 2.39
N ARG A 40 13.37 15.70 3.05
CA ARG A 40 13.70 17.12 3.29
C ARG A 40 14.27 17.81 2.06
N SER A 41 15.04 17.12 1.21
CA SER A 41 15.50 17.66 -0.08
C SER A 41 14.35 17.83 -1.07
N SER A 42 13.35 16.94 -1.04
CA SER A 42 12.17 17.04 -1.91
C SER A 42 11.20 18.14 -1.50
N LEU A 43 11.22 18.61 -0.24
CA LEU A 43 10.37 19.69 0.24
C LEU A 43 10.97 21.08 -0.03
N THR A 44 12.28 21.21 -0.16
CA THR A 44 12.95 22.49 -0.45
C THR A 44 12.88 22.90 -1.92
N ASP A 45 12.65 21.96 -2.84
CA ASP A 45 12.54 22.27 -4.29
C ASP A 45 11.15 22.79 -4.69
N THR A 46 10.14 22.63 -3.84
CA THR A 46 8.75 23.05 -4.09
C THR A 46 8.43 24.51 -3.78
N GLN A 47 9.40 25.34 -3.34
CA GLN A 47 9.16 26.76 -3.02
C GLN A 47 9.82 27.78 -3.97
N LEU A 48 10.45 27.36 -5.08
CA LEU A 48 11.20 28.28 -5.96
C LEU A 48 10.73 28.40 -7.41
N LEU A 49 9.55 27.90 -7.76
CA LEU A 49 8.99 28.05 -9.11
C LEU A 49 7.62 28.73 -9.08
N SER A 50 7.61 29.99 -8.64
CA SER A 50 6.50 30.93 -8.85
C SER A 50 7.00 32.37 -8.68
N ARG A 51 7.69 32.93 -9.68
CA ARG A 51 7.68 34.37 -9.98
C ARG A 51 8.39 34.68 -11.30
N ASP A 52 7.62 35.26 -12.21
CA ASP A 52 8.02 35.70 -13.55
C ASP A 52 8.83 37.00 -13.53
N GLN A 53 9.77 37.07 -14.48
CA GLN A 53 10.28 38.19 -15.30
C GLN A 53 10.44 39.60 -14.69
N SER A 54 11.71 40.08 -14.70
CA SER A 54 12.09 41.48 -15.02
C SER A 54 13.59 41.53 -15.37
N ALA A 55 13.91 42.27 -16.43
CA ALA A 55 15.25 42.54 -16.93
C ALA A 55 16.12 43.35 -15.95
N ASP A 56 17.45 43.15 -15.94
CA ASP A 56 18.48 44.11 -16.39
C ASP A 56 19.90 43.64 -16.00
N LYS A 57 20.91 44.13 -16.74
CA LYS A 57 22.35 43.91 -16.66
C LYS A 57 22.94 44.20 -15.26
N MET A 58 23.83 43.34 -14.75
CA MET A 58 25.20 43.73 -14.32
C MET A 58 26.04 42.57 -13.75
N SER A 59 27.27 42.43 -14.28
CA SER A 59 28.56 42.17 -13.63
C SER A 59 28.62 41.42 -12.27
N GLY A 60 29.38 40.31 -12.23
CA GLY A 60 29.84 39.69 -10.98
C GLY A 60 30.67 38.42 -11.19
N GLY A 61 32.00 38.52 -11.02
CA GLY A 61 32.97 37.52 -11.48
C GLY A 61 33.08 36.22 -10.67
N PHE A 62 33.38 35.13 -11.37
CA PHE A 62 33.86 33.88 -10.79
C PHE A 62 35.39 33.78 -10.81
N ARG A 63 35.95 33.32 -9.69
CA ARG A 63 37.39 33.16 -9.45
C ARG A 63 37.99 32.06 -10.34
N LYS A 64 39.08 32.42 -11.02
CA LYS A 64 40.00 31.56 -11.79
C LYS A 64 40.47 30.33 -11.01
N ARG A 65 40.45 29.16 -11.66
CA ARG A 65 41.46 28.10 -11.48
C ARG A 65 42.16 27.86 -12.81
N LYS A 66 43.48 27.70 -12.69
CA LYS A 66 44.52 27.72 -13.74
C LYS A 66 44.69 26.34 -14.39
N ASN A 67 45.07 26.39 -15.66
CA ASN A 67 45.84 25.43 -16.47
C ASN A 67 45.23 24.04 -16.73
N ASP A 68 45.02 23.73 -18.00
CA ASP A 68 46.08 23.07 -18.78
C ASP A 68 45.97 23.40 -20.28
N SER A 69 47.13 23.75 -20.86
CA SER A 69 47.30 24.17 -22.24
C SER A 69 47.38 22.95 -23.17
N PHE A 70 46.38 22.77 -24.02
CA PHE A 70 46.47 21.90 -25.20
C PHE A 70 46.57 22.76 -26.48
N PRO A 71 47.33 22.33 -27.51
CA PRO A 71 47.55 23.14 -28.71
C PRO A 71 46.24 23.38 -29.47
N HIS A 72 45.96 24.65 -29.78
CA HIS A 72 44.89 25.05 -30.68
C HIS A 72 45.15 24.53 -32.10
N GLY A 73 44.62 23.34 -32.41
CA GLY A 73 44.20 23.05 -33.77
C GLY A 73 43.01 23.94 -34.11
N HIS A 74 43.05 24.66 -35.23
CA HIS A 74 41.92 25.42 -35.76
C HIS A 74 40.70 24.50 -35.93
N ARG A 75 39.89 24.35 -34.89
CA ARG A 75 38.53 23.86 -35.02
C ARG A 75 37.80 25.00 -35.74
N ARG A 76 37.58 24.82 -37.04
CA ARG A 76 36.59 25.63 -37.76
C ARG A 76 35.35 25.62 -36.89
N GLU A 77 34.97 26.77 -36.38
CA GLU A 77 33.60 27.00 -35.93
C GLU A 77 32.76 26.98 -37.20
N GLU A 78 32.51 25.78 -37.72
CA GLU A 78 31.33 25.52 -38.53
C GLU A 78 30.18 25.79 -37.58
N LYS A 79 29.73 27.04 -37.60
CA LYS A 79 28.44 27.47 -37.10
C LYS A 79 27.43 26.76 -37.99
N ASP A 80 27.26 25.47 -37.75
CA ASP A 80 26.26 24.63 -38.38
C ASP A 80 24.94 25.34 -38.11
N SER A 81 24.48 26.06 -39.13
CA SER A 81 23.15 26.61 -39.18
C SER A 81 22.22 25.40 -39.14
N ILE A 82 21.84 24.99 -37.93
CA ILE A 82 20.87 23.91 -37.73
C ILE A 82 19.63 24.36 -38.48
N ASN A 83 19.43 23.78 -39.65
CA ASN A 83 18.36 24.16 -40.53
C ASN A 83 17.08 23.61 -39.89
N PHE A 84 16.34 24.49 -39.21
CA PHE A 84 15.12 24.17 -38.43
C PHE A 84 14.00 23.56 -39.28
N SER A 85 14.14 23.58 -40.61
CA SER A 85 13.25 22.98 -41.61
C SER A 85 13.79 21.67 -42.21
N SER A 86 14.93 21.15 -41.72
CA SER A 86 15.43 19.85 -42.17
C SER A 86 14.43 18.74 -41.84
N SER A 87 14.32 17.75 -42.73
CA SER A 87 13.46 16.57 -42.53
C SER A 87 13.73 15.88 -41.19
N ILE A 88 14.97 15.92 -40.71
CA ILE A 88 15.38 15.38 -39.42
C ILE A 88 14.78 16.20 -38.28
N MET A 89 14.92 17.53 -38.29
CA MET A 89 14.35 18.39 -37.25
C MET A 89 12.81 18.30 -37.20
N THR A 90 12.15 18.14 -38.35
CA THR A 90 10.69 17.88 -38.39
C THR A 90 10.34 16.54 -37.74
N ALA A 91 11.10 15.47 -38.02
CA ALA A 91 10.89 14.17 -37.37
C ALA A 91 11.08 14.25 -35.85
N PHE A 92 12.15 14.91 -35.37
CA PHE A 92 12.38 15.11 -33.94
C PHE A 92 11.27 15.94 -33.26
N LYS A 93 10.68 16.92 -33.94
CA LYS A 93 9.51 17.65 -33.42
C LYS A 93 8.27 16.75 -33.29
N MET A 94 8.05 15.84 -34.23
CA MET A 94 6.96 14.86 -34.13
C MET A 94 7.19 13.88 -32.98
N PHE A 95 8.41 13.36 -32.83
CA PHE A 95 8.76 12.50 -31.69
C PHE A 95 8.62 13.24 -30.36
N GLN A 96 9.04 14.50 -30.29
CA GLN A 96 8.85 15.32 -29.10
C GLN A 96 7.36 15.42 -28.74
N LEU A 97 6.50 15.77 -29.70
CA LEU A 97 5.06 15.91 -29.46
C LEU A 97 4.42 14.61 -28.97
N GLU A 98 4.80 13.48 -29.57
CA GLU A 98 4.33 12.15 -29.15
C GLU A 98 4.80 11.81 -27.72
N LEU A 99 6.08 12.05 -27.42
CA LEU A 99 6.63 11.83 -26.10
C LEU A 99 5.96 12.72 -25.05
N ASP A 100 5.83 14.02 -25.30
CA ASP A 100 5.24 14.97 -24.36
C ASP A 100 3.78 14.60 -24.08
N THR A 101 2.99 14.29 -25.13
CA THR A 101 1.60 13.84 -24.97
C THR A 101 1.49 12.57 -24.11
N ARG A 102 2.42 11.63 -24.31
CA ARG A 102 2.48 10.39 -23.52
C ARG A 102 2.86 10.65 -22.06
N HIS A 103 3.84 11.53 -21.80
CA HIS A 103 4.23 11.88 -20.44
C HIS A 103 3.11 12.62 -19.71
N ASP A 104 2.44 13.56 -20.38
CA ASP A 104 1.31 14.28 -19.80
C ASP A 104 0.17 13.33 -19.41
N LYS A 105 -0.12 12.33 -20.26
CA LYS A 105 -1.08 11.27 -19.94
C LYS A 105 -0.63 10.43 -18.74
N TYR A 106 0.63 10.01 -18.71
CA TYR A 106 1.19 9.25 -17.61
C TYR A 106 1.05 10.01 -16.27
N GLU A 107 1.36 11.31 -16.25
CA GLU A 107 1.21 12.15 -15.05
C GLU A 107 -0.25 12.32 -14.61
N ARG A 108 -1.20 12.42 -15.55
CA ARG A 108 -2.64 12.41 -15.22
C ARG A 108 -3.04 11.09 -14.56
N LEU A 109 -2.58 9.97 -15.09
CA LEU A 109 -2.84 8.64 -14.54
C LEU A 109 -2.23 8.45 -13.15
N VAL A 110 -1.00 8.93 -12.92
CA VAL A 110 -0.35 8.90 -11.60
C VAL A 110 -1.18 9.66 -10.56
N LYS A 111 -1.71 10.83 -10.92
CA LYS A 111 -2.57 11.63 -10.03
C LYS A 111 -3.86 10.88 -9.69
N LEU A 112 -4.54 10.32 -10.69
CA LEU A 112 -5.74 9.49 -10.47
C LEU A 112 -5.44 8.28 -9.59
N SER A 113 -4.34 7.57 -9.86
CA SER A 113 -3.90 6.43 -9.05
C SER A 113 -3.63 6.84 -7.61
N ARG A 114 -3.06 8.01 -7.38
CA ARG A 114 -2.80 8.50 -6.02
C ARG A 114 -4.08 8.79 -5.25
N ASP A 115 -5.07 9.40 -5.90
CA ASP A 115 -6.40 9.62 -5.33
C ASP A 115 -7.06 8.29 -4.94
N ILE A 116 -7.03 7.30 -5.85
CA ILE A 116 -7.54 5.94 -5.63
C ILE A 116 -6.89 5.31 -4.40
N THR A 117 -5.56 5.36 -4.29
CA THR A 117 -4.83 4.83 -3.13
C THR A 117 -5.28 5.50 -1.84
N ILE A 118 -5.41 6.84 -1.83
CA ILE A 118 -5.78 7.58 -0.62
C ILE A 118 -7.18 7.20 -0.15
N GLU A 119 -8.16 7.17 -1.06
CA GLU A 119 -9.54 6.85 -0.71
C GLU A 119 -9.73 5.37 -0.34
N SER A 120 -8.99 4.47 -0.98
CA SER A 120 -8.98 3.04 -0.61
C SER A 120 -8.42 2.85 0.81
N LYS A 121 -7.32 3.52 1.17
CA LYS A 121 -6.80 3.52 2.55
C LYS A 121 -7.79 4.07 3.57
N ARG A 122 -8.45 5.18 3.24
CA ARG A 122 -9.49 5.76 4.11
C ARG A 122 -10.64 4.79 4.34
N THR A 123 -11.00 4.03 3.32
CA THR A 123 -12.00 2.96 3.40
C THR A 123 -11.53 1.82 4.30
N ILE A 124 -10.28 1.37 4.17
CA ILE A 124 -9.69 0.34 5.06
C ILE A 124 -9.70 0.81 6.52
N PHE A 125 -9.29 2.06 6.79
CA PHE A 125 -9.35 2.63 8.14
C PHE A 125 -10.77 2.74 8.69
N LEU A 126 -11.76 3.01 7.84
CA LEU A 126 -13.17 3.01 8.22
C LEU A 126 -13.61 1.60 8.62
N LEU A 127 -13.25 0.58 7.84
CA LEU A 127 -13.60 -0.82 8.12
C LEU A 127 -12.99 -1.34 9.44
N HIS A 128 -11.80 -0.86 9.82
CA HIS A 128 -11.20 -1.17 11.14
C HIS A 128 -11.96 -0.61 12.34
N ARG A 129 -12.93 0.30 12.13
CA ARG A 129 -13.78 0.84 13.22
C ARG A 129 -14.90 -0.10 13.63
N ILE A 130 -15.05 -1.23 12.93
CA ILE A 130 -16.01 -2.26 13.30
C ILE A 130 -15.53 -2.94 14.58
N THR A 131 -16.24 -2.68 15.68
CA THR A 131 -15.89 -3.18 17.02
C THR A 131 -17.02 -3.94 17.70
N SER A 132 -18.27 -3.80 17.22
CA SER A 132 -19.47 -4.41 17.82
C SER A 132 -20.53 -4.68 16.77
N ALA A 133 -21.43 -5.65 17.01
CA ALA A 133 -22.44 -6.04 16.02
C ALA A 133 -23.42 -4.92 15.60
N SER A 134 -23.58 -3.87 16.42
CA SER A 134 -24.55 -2.80 16.19
C SER A 134 -24.15 -1.78 15.13
N ASN A 135 -22.85 -1.57 14.86
CA ASN A 135 -22.38 -0.57 13.90
C ASN A 135 -21.86 -1.17 12.57
N VAL A 136 -21.92 -2.49 12.41
CA VAL A 136 -21.40 -3.20 11.24
C VAL A 136 -22.09 -2.73 9.96
N GLU A 137 -23.42 -2.74 9.92
CA GLU A 137 -24.18 -2.45 8.70
C GLU A 137 -24.03 -1.00 8.24
N GLU A 138 -24.02 -0.05 9.19
CA GLU A 138 -23.81 1.38 8.90
C GLU A 138 -22.42 1.61 8.31
N ILE A 139 -21.37 1.06 8.93
CA ILE A 139 -20.00 1.18 8.44
C ILE A 139 -19.82 0.49 7.09
N LEU A 140 -20.44 -0.68 6.89
CA LEU A 140 -20.38 -1.38 5.61
C LEU A 140 -21.08 -0.58 4.50
N THR A 141 -22.23 0.04 4.80
CA THR A 141 -22.93 0.92 3.86
C THR A 141 -22.08 2.16 3.53
N GLU A 142 -21.52 2.83 4.53
CA GLU A 142 -20.63 3.99 4.33
C GLU A 142 -19.40 3.60 3.49
N SER A 143 -18.80 2.44 3.79
CA SER A 143 -17.63 1.94 3.05
C SER A 143 -17.97 1.62 1.59
N GLU A 144 -19.17 1.13 1.30
CA GLU A 144 -19.61 0.86 -0.07
C GLU A 144 -19.71 2.15 -0.88
N VAL A 145 -20.29 3.20 -0.29
CA VAL A 145 -20.36 4.53 -0.92
C VAL A 145 -18.97 5.07 -1.24
N LYS A 146 -17.99 4.87 -0.36
CA LYS A 146 -16.59 5.27 -0.64
C LYS A 146 -15.95 4.44 -1.74
N LEU A 147 -16.20 3.13 -1.77
CA LEU A 147 -15.73 2.26 -2.84
C LEU A 147 -16.37 2.62 -4.20
N ASP A 148 -17.61 3.08 -4.23
CA ASP A 148 -18.23 3.64 -5.43
C ASP A 148 -17.47 4.87 -5.93
N LEU A 149 -17.10 5.80 -5.05
CA LEU A 149 -16.28 6.96 -5.43
C LEU A 149 -14.91 6.55 -5.98
N VAL A 150 -14.30 5.51 -5.40
CA VAL A 150 -13.06 4.93 -5.93
C VAL A 150 -13.29 4.33 -7.33
N ARG A 151 -14.38 3.58 -7.53
CA ARG A 151 -14.76 3.04 -8.85
C ARG A 151 -14.99 4.16 -9.88
N GLN A 152 -15.55 5.30 -9.49
CA GLN A 152 -15.68 6.46 -10.38
C GLN A 152 -14.32 7.05 -10.80
N LYS A 153 -13.32 7.06 -9.89
CA LYS A 153 -11.94 7.45 -10.25
C LYS A 153 -11.29 6.42 -11.19
N ILE A 154 -11.56 5.13 -10.96
CA ILE A 154 -11.11 4.05 -11.85
C ILE A 154 -11.77 4.18 -13.25
N LYS A 155 -13.03 4.62 -13.32
CA LYS A 155 -13.70 4.96 -14.59
C LYS A 155 -12.96 6.07 -15.34
N GLN A 156 -12.50 7.12 -14.64
CA GLN A 156 -11.68 8.19 -15.26
C GLN A 156 -10.35 7.64 -15.79
N VAL A 157 -9.72 6.70 -15.09
CA VAL A 157 -8.53 5.98 -15.58
C VAL A 157 -8.87 5.19 -16.86
N ALA A 158 -9.99 4.47 -16.88
CA ALA A 158 -10.41 3.70 -18.05
C ALA A 158 -10.72 4.59 -19.26
N GLN A 159 -11.26 5.80 -19.04
CA GLN A 159 -11.48 6.80 -20.07
C GLN A 159 -10.17 7.32 -20.67
N GLU A 160 -9.18 7.63 -19.82
CA GLU A 160 -7.86 8.14 -20.23
C GLU A 160 -7.04 7.11 -21.03
N LEU A 161 -7.29 5.82 -20.79
CA LEU A 161 -6.64 4.68 -21.45
C LEU A 161 -7.40 4.16 -22.69
N MET A 162 -8.50 4.81 -23.08
CA MET A 162 -9.22 4.38 -24.28
C MET A 162 -8.31 4.50 -25.52
N GLY A 163 -8.19 3.39 -26.27
CA GLY A 163 -7.35 3.33 -27.47
C GLY A 163 -5.85 3.19 -27.20
N GLU A 164 -5.43 3.07 -25.94
CA GLU A 164 -4.04 2.91 -25.54
C GLU A 164 -3.72 1.46 -25.13
N ASP A 165 -2.44 1.09 -25.19
CA ASP A 165 -1.96 -0.15 -24.58
C ASP A 165 -1.88 -0.01 -23.05
N MET A 166 -2.75 -0.72 -22.33
CA MET A 166 -2.79 -0.72 -20.87
C MET A 166 -1.43 -1.08 -20.24
N HIS A 167 -0.68 -2.02 -20.83
CA HIS A 167 0.59 -2.47 -20.25
C HIS A 167 1.65 -1.36 -20.26
N GLN A 168 1.57 -0.41 -21.19
CA GLN A 168 2.47 0.73 -21.28
C GLN A 168 2.33 1.69 -20.09
N TYR A 169 1.09 1.89 -19.62
CA TYR A 169 0.76 2.80 -18.52
C TYR A 169 0.52 2.09 -17.18
N HIS A 170 0.60 0.76 -17.15
CA HIS A 170 0.32 -0.08 -15.99
C HIS A 170 1.05 0.38 -14.72
N ARG A 171 2.32 0.77 -14.84
CA ARG A 171 3.12 1.27 -13.71
C ARG A 171 2.55 2.54 -13.05
N ALA A 172 1.86 3.39 -13.81
CA ALA A 172 1.24 4.60 -13.26
C ALA A 172 0.05 4.29 -12.35
N ILE A 173 -0.68 3.21 -12.65
CA ILE A 173 -1.99 2.90 -12.04
C ILE A 173 -1.96 1.71 -11.09
N SER A 174 -0.97 0.83 -11.24
CA SER A 174 -0.80 -0.40 -10.45
C SER A 174 -0.87 -0.16 -8.93
N PRO A 175 -0.25 0.89 -8.35
CA PRO A 175 -0.38 1.16 -6.91
C PRO A 175 -1.82 1.48 -6.46
N GLY A 176 -2.58 2.19 -7.28
CA GLY A 176 -3.99 2.47 -7.02
C GLY A 176 -4.85 1.22 -7.10
N LEU A 177 -4.63 0.38 -8.12
CA LEU A 177 -5.37 -0.86 -8.30
C LEU A 177 -5.10 -1.86 -7.18
N GLN A 178 -3.85 -2.00 -6.72
CA GLN A 178 -3.51 -2.88 -5.60
C GLN A 178 -4.22 -2.47 -4.31
N GLU A 179 -4.23 -1.17 -4.00
CA GLU A 179 -4.91 -0.65 -2.82
C GLU A 179 -6.43 -0.79 -2.90
N TYR A 180 -7.01 -0.61 -4.11
CA TYR A 180 -8.42 -0.86 -4.34
C TYR A 180 -8.77 -2.34 -4.10
N VAL A 181 -7.95 -3.27 -4.61
CA VAL A 181 -8.10 -4.72 -4.36
C VAL A 181 -8.07 -5.00 -2.87
N GLU A 182 -7.10 -4.45 -2.14
CA GLU A 182 -6.99 -4.58 -0.68
C GLU A 182 -8.28 -4.11 0.02
N ALA A 183 -8.80 -2.94 -0.35
CA ALA A 183 -10.00 -2.38 0.25
C ALA A 183 -11.27 -3.21 -0.03
N VAL A 184 -11.53 -3.59 -1.29
CA VAL A 184 -12.73 -4.37 -1.64
C VAL A 184 -12.66 -5.79 -1.10
N SER A 185 -11.48 -6.40 -1.08
CA SER A 185 -11.31 -7.74 -0.52
C SER A 185 -11.46 -7.74 0.99
N PHE A 186 -11.02 -6.68 1.68
CA PHE A 186 -11.23 -6.55 3.12
C PHE A 186 -12.71 -6.38 3.47
N GLN A 187 -13.41 -5.50 2.76
CA GLN A 187 -14.85 -5.32 2.92
C GLN A 187 -15.62 -6.63 2.64
N TYR A 188 -15.26 -7.33 1.57
CA TYR A 188 -15.90 -8.59 1.19
C TYR A 188 -15.66 -9.69 2.23
N PHE A 189 -14.46 -9.77 2.80
CA PHE A 189 -14.16 -10.71 3.89
C PHE A 189 -14.99 -10.39 5.14
N ILE A 190 -15.15 -9.11 5.50
CA ILE A 190 -15.99 -8.72 6.63
C ILE A 190 -17.45 -9.17 6.41
N LYS A 191 -17.97 -9.03 5.19
CA LYS A 191 -19.34 -9.42 4.83
C LYS A 191 -19.56 -10.93 4.76
N THR A 192 -18.58 -11.69 4.25
CA THR A 192 -18.82 -13.08 3.79
C THR A 192 -17.89 -14.13 4.40
N ARG A 193 -16.84 -13.71 5.10
CA ARG A 193 -15.74 -14.57 5.57
C ARG A 193 -15.06 -15.37 4.46
N SER A 194 -15.04 -14.83 3.24
CA SER A 194 -14.42 -15.46 2.08
C SER A 194 -13.58 -14.48 1.26
N LEU A 195 -12.75 -14.99 0.35
CA LEU A 195 -11.91 -14.18 -0.53
C LEU A 195 -12.68 -13.82 -1.80
N ILE A 196 -12.78 -12.53 -2.12
CA ILE A 196 -13.34 -12.07 -3.39
C ILE A 196 -12.45 -12.50 -4.57
N SER A 197 -13.04 -13.05 -5.63
CA SER A 197 -12.27 -13.46 -6.81
C SER A 197 -11.95 -12.29 -7.73
N LEU A 198 -10.88 -12.42 -8.50
CA LEU A 198 -10.47 -11.43 -9.51
C LEU A 198 -11.59 -11.13 -10.51
N ASP A 199 -12.34 -12.15 -10.94
CA ASP A 199 -13.44 -11.98 -11.88
C ASP A 199 -14.58 -11.15 -11.29
N VAL A 200 -14.87 -11.31 -9.99
CA VAL A 200 -15.89 -10.51 -9.31
C VAL A 200 -15.45 -9.06 -9.21
N ILE A 201 -14.18 -8.80 -8.90
CA ILE A 201 -13.62 -7.44 -8.90
C ILE A 201 -13.74 -6.83 -10.31
N ASN A 202 -13.27 -7.53 -11.34
CA ASN A 202 -13.26 -7.01 -12.71
C ASN A 202 -14.68 -6.74 -13.25
N LYS A 203 -15.69 -7.51 -12.82
CA LYS A 203 -17.10 -7.23 -13.17
C LYS A 203 -17.59 -5.89 -12.61
N GLN A 204 -17.06 -5.43 -11.47
CA GLN A 204 -17.41 -4.13 -10.89
C GLN A 204 -16.71 -2.96 -11.59
N LEU A 205 -15.73 -3.24 -12.46
CA LEU A 205 -14.93 -2.24 -13.20
C LEU A 205 -15.31 -2.15 -14.68
N ILE A 206 -16.55 -2.55 -15.00
CA ILE A 206 -17.18 -2.34 -16.30
C ILE A 206 -18.14 -1.17 -16.13
N PHE A 207 -17.90 -0.11 -16.88
CA PHE A 207 -18.65 1.13 -16.79
C PHE A 207 -19.38 1.39 -18.11
N THR A 208 -20.68 1.61 -18.01
CA THR A 208 -21.48 2.14 -19.11
C THR A 208 -21.70 3.63 -18.92
N GLU A 209 -22.02 4.32 -20.01
CA GLU A 209 -22.54 5.67 -19.95
C GLU A 209 -23.93 5.62 -19.29
N ASP A 210 -24.08 6.25 -18.12
CA ASP A 210 -25.38 6.35 -17.48
C ASP A 210 -26.23 7.32 -18.30
N ASN A 211 -27.19 6.81 -19.08
CA ASN A 211 -28.33 7.61 -19.54
C ASN A 211 -29.21 7.92 -18.31
N LYS A 212 -28.75 8.79 -17.40
CA LYS A 212 -29.63 9.32 -16.36
C LYS A 212 -30.64 10.27 -17.02
N GLU A 213 -31.81 9.71 -17.30
CA GLU A 213 -33.13 10.34 -17.21
C GLU A 213 -33.15 11.88 -17.34
N GLU A 214 -33.14 12.39 -18.57
CA GLU A 214 -34.08 13.45 -18.91
C GLU A 214 -35.24 12.79 -19.66
N GLU A 215 -36.40 12.70 -19.02
CA GLU A 215 -37.67 12.63 -19.73
C GLU A 215 -37.79 13.87 -20.64
N LYS A 216 -37.25 13.78 -21.86
CA LYS A 216 -37.61 14.69 -22.95
C LYS A 216 -37.89 13.88 -24.21
N LYS A 217 -39.20 13.67 -24.38
CA LYS A 217 -40.01 13.46 -25.60
C LYS A 217 -39.41 12.64 -26.76
N PRO A 218 -40.20 11.73 -27.37
CA PRO A 218 -39.76 11.02 -28.56
C PRO A 218 -39.85 11.98 -29.75
N SER A 219 -38.71 12.39 -30.29
CA SER A 219 -38.64 12.95 -31.63
C SER A 219 -37.40 12.45 -32.36
N SER A 220 -37.66 11.53 -33.29
CA SER A 220 -37.05 11.38 -34.61
C SER A 220 -35.54 11.11 -34.73
N ASP A 221 -35.25 9.88 -35.15
CA ASP A 221 -34.23 9.45 -36.12
C ASP A 221 -32.80 10.01 -35.99
N SER A 222 -31.93 9.20 -35.38
CA SER A 222 -30.49 9.21 -35.63
C SER A 222 -29.94 7.78 -35.46
N PRO A 223 -29.30 7.18 -36.48
CA PRO A 223 -28.73 5.85 -36.37
C PRO A 223 -27.36 5.93 -35.66
N ASN A 224 -27.11 4.99 -34.74
CA ASN A 224 -25.86 4.73 -33.99
C ASN A 224 -25.50 5.74 -32.89
N LYS A 225 -26.18 5.67 -31.73
CA LYS A 225 -25.51 5.95 -30.45
C LYS A 225 -24.70 4.71 -30.07
N GLU A 226 -23.41 4.70 -30.39
CA GLU A 226 -22.49 3.73 -29.79
C GLU A 226 -22.46 4.00 -28.28
N ASN A 227 -23.03 3.09 -27.48
CA ASN A 227 -22.90 3.16 -26.04
C ASN A 227 -21.42 3.02 -25.69
N ASN A 228 -20.80 4.09 -25.17
CA ASN A 228 -19.42 4.03 -24.74
C ASN A 228 -19.31 3.08 -23.53
N ILE A 229 -18.58 1.99 -23.71
CA ILE A 229 -18.26 1.04 -22.64
C ILE A 229 -16.79 1.27 -22.26
N TRP A 230 -16.55 1.71 -21.03
CA TRP A 230 -15.21 1.81 -20.47
C TRP A 230 -14.98 0.63 -19.54
N ASN A 231 -13.87 -0.07 -19.73
CA ASN A 231 -13.50 -1.16 -18.84
C ASN A 231 -12.01 -1.11 -18.54
N ILE A 232 -11.66 -1.56 -17.34
CA ILE A 232 -10.29 -1.78 -16.92
C ILE A 232 -10.24 -3.08 -16.12
N LYS A 233 -9.21 -3.89 -16.39
CA LYS A 233 -9.01 -5.16 -15.74
C LYS A 233 -7.84 -5.05 -14.77
N VAL A 234 -8.08 -5.44 -13.53
CA VAL A 234 -7.01 -5.69 -12.56
C VAL A 234 -6.20 -6.88 -13.08
N THR A 235 -4.88 -6.74 -13.09
CA THR A 235 -3.99 -7.82 -13.51
C THR A 235 -3.90 -8.90 -12.42
N PRO A 236 -3.60 -10.17 -12.75
CA PRO A 236 -3.38 -11.20 -11.74
C PRO A 236 -2.30 -10.81 -10.72
N VAL A 237 -1.28 -10.05 -11.16
CA VAL A 237 -0.19 -9.59 -10.29
C VAL A 237 -0.67 -8.52 -9.32
N ASP A 238 -1.43 -7.53 -9.78
CA ASP A 238 -2.00 -6.51 -8.88
C ASP A 238 -2.97 -7.12 -7.88
N TYR A 239 -3.75 -8.12 -8.32
CA TYR A 239 -4.63 -8.87 -7.43
C TYR A 239 -3.84 -9.59 -6.34
N LEU A 240 -2.81 -10.35 -6.70
CA LEU A 240 -1.97 -11.05 -5.72
C LEU A 240 -1.27 -10.08 -4.77
N LEU A 241 -0.79 -8.94 -5.26
CA LEU A 241 -0.13 -7.95 -4.41
C LEU A 241 -1.12 -7.28 -3.43
N GLY A 242 -2.32 -6.92 -3.89
CA GLY A 242 -3.38 -6.38 -3.02
C GLY A 242 -3.89 -7.40 -2.00
N VAL A 243 -4.07 -8.67 -2.39
CA VAL A 243 -4.44 -9.75 -1.46
C VAL A 243 -3.33 -10.05 -0.45
N ALA A 244 -2.07 -9.89 -0.84
CA ALA A 244 -0.97 -10.02 0.11
C ALA A 244 -1.02 -8.91 1.17
N ASP A 245 -1.32 -7.66 0.78
CA ASP A 245 -1.46 -6.55 1.72
C ASP A 245 -2.71 -6.67 2.61
N LEU A 246 -3.83 -7.18 2.07
CA LEU A 246 -5.03 -7.56 2.84
C LEU A 246 -4.68 -8.41 4.07
N THR A 247 -3.72 -9.33 3.97
CA THR A 247 -3.36 -10.20 5.10
C THR A 247 -2.80 -9.43 6.29
N GLY A 248 -2.17 -8.28 6.05
CA GLY A 248 -1.74 -7.34 7.08
C GLY A 248 -2.94 -6.70 7.78
N GLU A 249 -3.97 -6.33 7.03
CA GLU A 249 -5.18 -5.73 7.57
C GLU A 249 -6.04 -6.75 8.33
N LEU A 250 -6.15 -7.97 7.83
CA LEU A 250 -6.80 -9.08 8.55
C LEU A 250 -6.09 -9.43 9.86
N MET A 251 -4.76 -9.40 9.88
CA MET A 251 -3.98 -9.54 11.11
C MET A 251 -4.27 -8.41 12.10
N ARG A 252 -4.35 -7.15 11.66
CA ARG A 252 -4.74 -6.02 12.52
C ARG A 252 -6.14 -6.24 13.11
N MET A 253 -7.10 -6.65 12.27
CA MET A 253 -8.46 -6.95 12.70
C MET A 253 -8.48 -8.08 13.75
N CYS A 254 -7.67 -9.13 13.57
CA CYS A 254 -7.53 -10.20 14.56
C CYS A 254 -7.11 -9.63 15.91
N ILE A 255 -6.02 -8.87 15.97
CA ILE A 255 -5.50 -8.33 17.24
C ILE A 255 -6.51 -7.37 17.90
N ASN A 256 -7.18 -6.54 17.10
CA ASN A 256 -8.23 -5.64 17.60
C ASN A 256 -9.42 -6.42 18.18
N SER A 257 -9.84 -7.51 17.52
CA SER A 257 -10.93 -8.36 18.00
C SER A 257 -10.60 -9.03 19.34
N VAL A 258 -9.37 -9.54 19.49
CA VAL A 258 -8.87 -10.08 20.77
C VAL A 258 -8.91 -9.00 21.86
N GLY A 259 -8.48 -7.77 21.54
CA GLY A 259 -8.50 -6.64 22.47
C GLY A 259 -9.90 -6.25 22.95
N ASN A 260 -10.91 -6.48 22.13
CA ASN A 260 -12.32 -6.24 22.47
C ASN A 260 -13.00 -7.46 23.15
N GLY A 261 -12.26 -8.53 23.41
CA GLY A 261 -12.77 -9.75 24.05
C GLY A 261 -13.47 -10.73 23.11
N ASP A 262 -13.36 -10.56 21.80
CA ASP A 262 -13.87 -11.53 20.83
C ASP A 262 -12.96 -12.78 20.79
N ILE A 263 -13.56 -13.94 21.01
CA ILE A 263 -12.88 -15.23 21.06
C ILE A 263 -13.13 -16.08 19.81
N ASN A 264 -14.00 -15.65 18.88
CA ASN A 264 -14.37 -16.40 17.68
C ASN A 264 -13.65 -15.88 16.44
N THR A 265 -13.74 -14.57 16.18
CA THR A 265 -13.13 -13.92 15.00
C THR A 265 -11.64 -14.25 14.81
N PRO A 266 -10.80 -14.32 15.87
CA PRO A 266 -9.39 -14.69 15.73
C PRO A 266 -9.17 -16.05 15.05
N PHE A 267 -9.97 -17.07 15.39
CA PHE A 267 -9.83 -18.42 14.83
C PHE A 267 -10.30 -18.47 13.37
N GLU A 268 -11.39 -17.78 13.04
CA GLU A 268 -11.85 -17.62 11.65
C GLU A 268 -10.76 -16.97 10.79
N LEU A 269 -10.14 -15.91 11.31
CA LEU A 269 -9.05 -15.22 10.65
C LEU A 269 -7.80 -16.10 10.50
N SER A 270 -7.45 -16.87 11.53
CA SER A 270 -6.33 -17.81 11.47
C SER A 270 -6.53 -18.83 10.35
N GLN A 271 -7.71 -19.44 10.28
CA GLN A 271 -8.02 -20.43 9.24
C GLN A 271 -7.93 -19.80 7.84
N PHE A 272 -8.49 -18.61 7.66
CA PHE A 272 -8.47 -17.92 6.38
C PHE A 272 -7.06 -17.50 5.96
N LEU A 273 -6.24 -16.99 6.89
CA LEU A 273 -4.84 -16.62 6.61
C LEU A 273 -3.99 -17.84 6.28
N CYS A 274 -4.23 -18.99 6.90
CA CYS A 274 -3.56 -20.25 6.52
C CYS A 274 -3.86 -20.60 5.06
N GLN A 275 -5.13 -20.55 4.64
CA GLN A 275 -5.52 -20.85 3.26
C GLN A 275 -4.88 -19.89 2.25
N ILE A 276 -4.80 -18.60 2.57
CA ILE A 276 -4.08 -17.63 1.73
C ILE A 276 -2.60 -17.98 1.69
N TYR A 277 -1.96 -18.24 2.83
CA TYR A 277 -0.55 -18.60 2.89
C TYR A 277 -0.22 -19.84 2.07
N ASP A 278 -1.06 -20.88 2.14
CA ASP A 278 -0.90 -22.10 1.36
C ASP A 278 -1.03 -21.80 -0.14
N GLY A 279 -1.98 -20.94 -0.54
CA GLY A 279 -2.13 -20.47 -1.92
C GLY A 279 -0.90 -19.73 -2.45
N PHE A 280 -0.33 -18.81 -1.66
CA PHE A 280 0.90 -18.10 -2.05
C PHE A 280 2.12 -19.03 -2.07
N SER A 281 2.18 -19.98 -1.14
CA SER A 281 3.26 -20.98 -1.09
C SER A 281 3.19 -21.95 -2.28
N TYR A 282 1.98 -22.28 -2.73
CA TYR A 282 1.75 -23.08 -3.94
C TYR A 282 2.24 -22.38 -5.21
N ILE A 283 2.03 -21.07 -5.33
CA ILE A 283 2.60 -20.28 -6.44
C ILE A 283 4.13 -20.30 -6.36
N GLY A 284 4.69 -20.10 -5.16
CA GLY A 284 6.12 -20.18 -4.87
C GLY A 284 6.94 -19.29 -5.81
N ASN A 285 8.04 -19.85 -6.33
CA ASN A 285 8.98 -19.14 -7.21
C ASN A 285 8.51 -19.04 -8.67
N THR A 286 7.31 -19.55 -8.99
CA THR A 286 6.73 -19.43 -10.34
C THR A 286 6.13 -18.04 -10.59
N GLY A 287 5.82 -17.33 -9.50
CA GLY A 287 5.25 -15.98 -9.56
C GLY A 287 6.30 -14.88 -9.73
N PRO A 288 5.86 -13.63 -9.99
CA PRO A 288 6.75 -12.47 -10.04
C PRO A 288 7.54 -12.26 -8.73
N TYR A 289 8.72 -11.66 -8.85
CA TYR A 289 9.58 -11.37 -7.71
C TYR A 289 8.89 -10.52 -6.63
N GLU A 290 8.01 -9.59 -7.01
CA GLU A 290 7.24 -8.80 -6.05
C GLU A 290 6.34 -9.66 -5.16
N VAL A 291 5.69 -10.68 -5.73
CA VAL A 291 4.83 -11.62 -5.00
C VAL A 291 5.66 -12.45 -4.02
N SER A 292 6.83 -12.93 -4.46
CA SER A 292 7.76 -13.68 -3.61
C SER A 292 8.23 -12.86 -2.40
N LYS A 293 8.48 -11.56 -2.57
CA LYS A 293 8.82 -10.67 -1.44
C LYS A 293 7.69 -10.55 -0.42
N LYS A 294 6.44 -10.53 -0.87
CA LYS A 294 5.27 -10.43 0.02
C LYS A 294 5.08 -11.68 0.88
N LEU A 295 5.52 -12.85 0.42
CA LEU A 295 5.43 -14.11 1.18
C LEU A 295 6.12 -14.01 2.56
N TYR A 296 7.22 -13.27 2.67
CA TYR A 296 7.88 -13.04 3.95
C TYR A 296 6.97 -12.29 4.94
N THR A 297 6.40 -11.17 4.53
CA THR A 297 5.49 -10.36 5.36
C THR A 297 4.19 -11.11 5.67
N LEU A 298 3.68 -11.89 4.72
CA LEU A 298 2.54 -12.77 4.91
C LEU A 298 2.80 -13.79 6.02
N LYS A 299 3.95 -14.47 5.99
CA LYS A 299 4.36 -15.43 7.03
C LYS A 299 4.42 -14.77 8.41
N GLN A 300 4.92 -13.54 8.50
CA GLN A 300 4.95 -12.78 9.76
C GLN A 300 3.53 -12.43 10.25
N SER A 301 2.62 -12.11 9.33
CA SER A 301 1.22 -11.80 9.62
C SER A 301 0.50 -13.03 10.15
N LEU A 302 0.65 -14.18 9.47
CA LEU A 302 0.11 -15.46 9.89
C LEU A 302 0.61 -15.85 11.28
N ALA A 303 1.93 -15.80 11.52
CA ALA A 303 2.50 -16.16 12.82
C ALA A 303 1.92 -15.32 13.97
N LYS A 304 1.61 -14.04 13.75
CA LYS A 304 0.99 -13.20 14.79
C LYS A 304 -0.45 -13.63 15.10
N VAL A 305 -1.22 -13.99 14.07
CA VAL A 305 -2.60 -14.46 14.23
C VAL A 305 -2.63 -15.82 14.92
N GLU A 306 -1.77 -16.75 14.52
CA GLU A 306 -1.66 -18.06 15.17
C GLU A 306 -1.26 -17.94 16.65
N ASN A 307 -0.29 -17.06 16.97
CA ASN A 307 0.10 -16.79 18.35
C ASN A 307 -1.03 -16.18 19.19
N ALA A 308 -1.86 -15.32 18.59
CA ALA A 308 -3.04 -14.77 19.25
C ALA A 308 -4.06 -15.88 19.57
N CYS A 309 -4.35 -16.75 18.61
CA CYS A 309 -5.24 -17.90 18.78
C CYS A 309 -4.71 -18.90 19.82
N TYR A 310 -3.41 -19.20 19.78
CA TYR A 310 -2.74 -20.03 20.78
C TYR A 310 -2.92 -19.46 22.19
N THR A 311 -2.64 -18.16 22.35
CA THR A 311 -2.76 -17.47 23.64
C THR A 311 -4.19 -17.50 24.18
N LEU A 312 -5.18 -17.25 23.32
CA LEU A 312 -6.60 -17.37 23.66
C LEU A 312 -6.96 -18.79 24.09
N LYS A 313 -6.49 -19.80 23.35
CA LYS A 313 -6.81 -21.20 23.64
C LYS A 313 -6.22 -21.65 24.97
N VAL A 314 -4.96 -21.30 25.26
CA VAL A 314 -4.30 -21.63 26.52
C VAL A 314 -5.05 -20.98 27.68
N ARG A 315 -5.23 -19.66 27.65
CA ARG A 315 -5.91 -18.93 28.73
C ARG A 315 -7.37 -19.32 28.90
N GLY A 316 -8.09 -19.57 27.81
CA GLY A 316 -9.49 -20.00 27.85
C GLY A 316 -9.68 -21.45 28.32
N SER A 317 -8.60 -22.24 28.39
CA SER A 317 -8.64 -23.62 28.90
C SER A 317 -8.07 -23.76 30.31
N GLU A 318 -7.59 -22.67 30.91
CA GLU A 318 -7.13 -22.65 32.31
C GLU A 318 -8.33 -22.68 33.26
N ILE A 319 -8.32 -23.62 34.21
CA ILE A 319 -9.27 -23.64 35.34
C ILE A 319 -8.54 -23.05 36.55
N PRO A 320 -8.91 -21.85 37.02
CA PRO A 320 -8.24 -21.24 38.17
C PRO A 320 -8.45 -22.08 39.44
N LYS A 321 -7.36 -22.58 40.03
CA LYS A 321 -7.41 -23.33 41.30
C LYS A 321 -7.65 -22.44 42.52
N HIS A 322 -7.36 -21.15 42.39
CA HIS A 322 -7.51 -20.16 43.44
C HIS A 322 -8.23 -18.96 42.83
N MET A 323 -9.38 -18.58 43.40
CA MET A 323 -10.01 -17.31 43.06
C MET A 323 -9.28 -16.21 43.82
N LEU A 324 -9.00 -15.09 43.16
CA LEU A 324 -8.38 -13.94 43.83
C LEU A 324 -9.26 -13.46 45.01
N ALA A 325 -10.58 -13.56 44.89
CA ALA A 325 -11.51 -13.26 45.98
C ALA A 325 -11.21 -14.08 47.24
N ASP A 326 -10.99 -15.39 47.09
CA ASP A 326 -10.68 -16.28 48.22
C ASP A 326 -9.35 -15.89 48.88
N VAL A 327 -8.34 -15.54 48.08
CA VAL A 327 -7.03 -15.10 48.59
C VAL A 327 -7.13 -13.77 49.35
N PHE A 328 -7.97 -12.84 48.91
CA PHE A 328 -8.22 -11.59 49.63
C PHE A 328 -9.05 -11.81 50.91
N SER A 329 -10.10 -12.63 50.86
CA SER A 329 -10.90 -13.00 52.03
C SER A 329 -10.05 -13.69 53.10
N SER A 330 -9.19 -14.64 52.74
CA SER A 330 -8.27 -15.28 53.69
C SER A 330 -7.31 -14.28 54.32
N LYS A 331 -6.87 -13.26 53.58
CA LYS A 331 -5.98 -12.21 54.11
C LYS A 331 -6.70 -11.28 55.09
N THR A 332 -7.95 -10.92 54.81
CA THR A 332 -8.77 -10.12 55.73
C THR A 332 -9.06 -10.88 57.02
N GLU A 333 -9.36 -12.18 56.95
CA GLU A 333 -9.56 -13.03 58.14
C GLU A 333 -8.30 -13.14 59.02
N ILE A 334 -7.11 -13.16 58.41
CA ILE A 334 -5.83 -13.18 59.14
C ILE A 334 -5.57 -11.84 59.85
N ILE A 335 -5.93 -10.71 59.23
CA ILE A 335 -5.77 -9.37 59.81
C ILE A 335 -6.76 -9.15 60.97
N ASP A 336 -8.02 -9.57 60.80
CA ASP A 336 -9.04 -9.46 61.85
C ASP A 336 -8.73 -10.37 63.06
N GLN A 337 -8.00 -11.49 62.87
CA GLN A 337 -7.51 -12.32 63.97
C GLN A 337 -6.33 -11.70 64.73
N GLU A 338 -5.47 -10.91 64.07
CA GLU A 338 -4.37 -10.21 64.74
C GLU A 338 -4.85 -8.99 65.54
N ASP A 339 -5.85 -8.26 65.05
CA ASP A 339 -6.41 -7.07 65.73
C ASP A 339 -7.38 -7.42 66.89
N GLY A 340 -7.91 -8.64 66.93
CA GLY A 340 -8.77 -9.15 68.01
C GLY A 340 -8.05 -9.69 69.24
N LEU A 341 -6.71 -9.66 69.26
CA LEU A 341 -5.85 -10.19 70.33
C LEU A 341 -5.11 -9.10 71.14
N SER A 342 -5.52 -7.84 71.06
CA SER A 342 -4.95 -6.73 71.87
C SER A 342 -5.85 -6.24 72.99
#